data_AF-A0A4V3E7H6-F1
#
_entry.id   AF-A0A4V3E7H6-F1
#
_cell.length_a   1.000
_cell.length_b   1.000
_cell.length_c   1.000
_cell.angle_alpha   90.00
_cell.angle_beta   90.00
_cell.angle_gamma   90.00
#
_symmetry.space_group_name_H-M   'P 1'
#
loop_
_entity.id
_entity.type
_entity.pdbx_description
1 polymer ?
#
loop_
_entity_poly.entity_id
_entity_poly.type
_entity_poly.pdbx_seq_one_letter_code
_entity_poly.pdbx_strand_id
1 'polypeptide(L)' 'MKAREIENILITATNNLNDFTDTISTVFPESKTQICVVHQIRKACKYVVPKDKSNFLQI' A
#
# COMPACT_ATOMS: atom_id res chain seq x y z
N MET A 1 4.54 3.46 -16.19
CA MET A 1 5.78 3.69 -15.43
C MET A 1 6.99 3.43 -16.31
N LYS A 2 7.21 2.20 -16.82
CA LYS A 2 8.24 1.96 -17.84
C LYS A 2 8.09 2.80 -19.11
N ALA A 3 6.87 2.95 -19.63
CA ALA A 3 6.59 3.83 -20.78
C ALA A 3 6.82 5.34 -20.50
N ARG A 4 7.10 5.71 -19.24
CA ARG A 4 7.50 7.06 -18.84
C ARG A 4 8.98 7.10 -18.42
N GLU A 5 9.75 6.09 -18.83
CA GLU A 5 11.20 5.99 -18.60
C GLU A 5 11.60 5.94 -17.11
N ILE A 6 10.71 5.41 -16.25
CA ILE A 6 11.10 5.08 -14.88
C ILE A 6 11.97 3.83 -14.92
N GLU A 7 13.25 3.98 -14.56
CA GLU A 7 14.25 2.92 -14.60
C GLU A 7 14.06 1.90 -13.47
N ASN A 8 13.94 2.37 -12.23
CA ASN A 8 13.83 1.49 -11.07
C ASN A 8 12.89 2.05 -9.99
N ILE A 9 12.29 1.14 -9.22
CA ILE A 9 11.51 1.43 -8.03
C ILE A 9 12.08 0.60 -6.90
N LEU A 10 12.52 1.25 -5.82
CA LEU A 10 13.10 0.56 -4.67
C LEU A 10 12.02 -0.02 -3.73
N ILE A 11 10.93 0.72 -3.55
CA ILE A 11 9.87 0.37 -2.60
C ILE A 11 8.51 0.67 -3.22
N THR A 12 7.60 -0.30 -3.12
CA THR A 12 6.19 -0.13 -3.44
C THR A 12 5.35 -0.44 -2.20
N ALA A 13 4.26 0.32 -2.00
CA ALA A 13 3.32 0.11 -0.92
C ALA A 13 1.94 -0.20 -1.51
N THR A 14 1.44 -1.42 -1.33
CA THR A 14 0.17 -1.87 -1.94
C THR A 14 -0.82 -2.31 -0.86
N ASN A 15 -2.10 -2.43 -1.23
CA ASN A 15 -3.17 -2.90 -0.34
C ASN A 15 -3.36 -4.44 -0.41
N ASN A 16 -2.31 -5.19 -0.78
CA ASN A 16 -2.32 -6.65 -0.94
C ASN A 16 -3.31 -7.18 -2.01
N LEU A 17 -3.40 -6.47 -3.14
CA LEU A 17 -4.02 -7.01 -4.34
C LEU A 17 -3.00 -7.92 -5.04
N ASN A 18 -3.22 -9.23 -4.99
CA ASN A 18 -2.27 -10.23 -5.49
C ASN A 18 -1.83 -9.93 -6.93
N ASP A 19 -2.79 -9.76 -7.85
CA ASP A 19 -2.52 -9.48 -9.26
C ASP A 19 -1.68 -8.20 -9.47
N PHE A 20 -1.86 -7.21 -8.60
CA PHE A 20 -1.11 -5.95 -8.68
C PHE A 20 0.32 -6.12 -8.15
N THR A 21 0.49 -6.84 -7.05
CA THR A 21 1.81 -7.16 -6.49
C THR A 21 2.62 -8.03 -7.45
N ASP A 22 1.99 -8.98 -8.13
CA ASP A 22 2.63 -9.86 -9.11
C ASP A 22 3.06 -9.07 -10.35
N THR A 23 2.21 -8.15 -10.80
CA THR A 23 2.55 -7.24 -11.92
C THR A 23 3.74 -6.34 -11.57
N ILE A 24 3.79 -5.77 -10.36
CA ILE A 24 4.93 -4.96 -9.92
C ILE A 24 6.21 -5.78 -9.87
N SER A 25 6.16 -6.98 -9.29
CA SER A 25 7.32 -7.88 -9.19
C SER A 25 7.83 -8.32 -10.57
N THR A 26 6.94 -8.43 -11.55
CA THR A 26 7.31 -8.76 -12.94
C THR A 26 7.96 -7.58 -13.66
N VAL A 27 7.46 -6.36 -13.43
CA VAL A 27 7.93 -5.15 -14.13
C VAL A 27 9.20 -4.57 -13.47
N PHE A 28 9.26 -4.60 -12.14
CA PHE A 28 10.35 -4.06 -11.30
C PHE A 28 10.77 -5.12 -10.27
N PRO A 29 11.54 -6.15 -10.67
CA PRO A 29 11.85 -7.30 -9.81
C PRO A 29 12.70 -6.97 -8.58
N GLU A 30 13.45 -5.87 -8.62
CA GLU A 30 14.25 -5.40 -7.48
C GLU A 30 13.44 -4.58 -6.47
N SER A 31 12.19 -4.24 -6.81
CA SER A 31 11.33 -3.45 -5.93
C SER A 31 10.88 -4.26 -4.73
N LYS A 32 11.11 -3.73 -3.52
CA LYS A 32 10.58 -4.32 -2.30
C LYS A 32 9.13 -3.90 -2.08
N THR A 33 8.20 -4.83 -2.29
CA THR A 33 6.78 -4.59 -2.01
C THR A 33 6.48 -4.71 -0.51
N GLN A 34 5.78 -3.73 0.04
CA GLN A 34 5.31 -3.68 1.41
C GLN A 34 3.79 -3.44 1.45
N ILE A 35 3.15 -3.84 2.55
CA ILE A 35 1.74 -3.50 2.78
C ILE A 35 1.65 -2.02 3.16
N CYS A 36 0.76 -1.30 2.48
CA CYS A 36 0.55 0.12 2.75
C CYS A 36 -0.14 0.33 4.10
N VAL A 37 0.59 0.89 5.06
CA VAL A 37 0.09 1.20 6.40
C VAL A 37 -1.14 2.13 6.36
N VAL A 38 -1.17 3.11 5.45
CA VAL A 38 -2.33 3.99 5.27
C VAL A 38 -3.59 3.19 4.87
N HIS A 39 -3.44 2.21 3.98
CA HIS A 39 -4.55 1.33 3.62
C HIS A 39 -5.00 0.47 4.79
N GLN A 40 -4.07 -0.03 5.60
CA GLN A 40 -4.37 -0.83 6.80
C GLN A 40 -5.10 0.00 7.86
N ILE A 41 -4.61 1.21 8.17
CA ILE A 41 -5.25 2.13 9.11
C ILE A 41 -6.65 2.50 8.61
N ARG A 42 -6.80 2.87 7.34
CA ARG A 42 -8.11 3.18 6.75
C ARG A 42 -9.08 2.01 6.82
N LYS A 43 -8.59 0.77 6.57
CA LYS A 43 -9.40 -0.45 6.67
C LYS A 43 -9.83 -0.70 8.12
N ALA A 44 -8.92 -0.56 9.08
CA ALA A 44 -9.22 -0.70 10.50
C ALA A 44 -10.26 0.32 10.98
N CYS A 45 -10.14 1.58 10.54
CA CYS A 45 -11.09 2.65 10.90
C CYS A 45 -12.52 2.45 10.39
N LYS A 46 -12.76 1.53 9.43
CA LYS A 46 -14.13 1.18 9.00
C LYS A 46 -14.92 0.49 10.11
N TYR A 47 -14.23 -0.20 11.02
CA TYR A 47 -14.85 -0.93 12.13
C TYR A 47 -14.95 -0.09 13.41
N VAL A 48 -14.51 1.17 13.36
CA VAL A 48 -14.54 2.09 14.49
C VAL A 48 -15.73 3.02 14.34
N VAL A 49 -16.55 3.12 15.39
CA VAL A 49 -17.68 4.05 15.42
C VAL A 49 -17.16 5.49 15.26
N PRO A 50 -17.86 6.36 14.49
CA PRO A 50 -17.34 7.69 14.14
C PRO A 50 -16.85 8.53 15.33
N LYS A 51 -17.56 8.45 16.46
CA LYS A 51 -17.23 9.15 17.71
C LYS A 51 -15.88 8.74 18.32
N ASP A 52 -15.44 7.50 18.09
CA ASP A 52 -14.23 6.94 18.70
C ASP A 52 -13.03 6.94 17.72
N LYS A 53 -13.23 7.39 16.47
CA LYS A 53 -12.18 7.41 15.44
C LYS A 53 -10.99 8.27 15.81
N SER A 54 -11.21 9.42 16.44
CA SER A 54 -10.14 10.32 16.85
C SER A 54 -9.22 9.67 17.91
N ASN A 55 -9.82 9.00 18.90
CA ASN A 55 -9.06 8.31 19.94
C ASN A 55 -8.35 7.06 19.39
N PHE A 56 -9.01 6.34 18.47
CA PHE A 56 -8.42 5.17 17.82
C PHE A 56 -7.22 5.51 16.92
N LEU A 57 -7.19 6.72 16.35
CA LEU A 57 -6.15 7.19 15.45
C LEU A 57 -4.99 7.92 16.15
N GLN A 58 -4.98 7.98 17.49
CA GLN A 58 -3.83 8.52 18.22
C GLN A 58 -2.64 7.55 18.05
N ILE A 59 -1.74 7.92 17.15
CA ILE A 59 -0.40 7.36 16.94
C ILE A 59 0.63 8.37 17.41
#